data_AF-A0A8H6HJ13-F1
#
_entry.id   AF-A0A8H6HJ13-F1
#
_cell.length_a   1.000
_cell.length_b   1.000
_cell.length_c   1.000
_cell.angle_alpha   90.00
_cell.angle_beta   90.00
_cell.angle_gamma   90.00
#
_symmetry.space_group_name_H-M   'P 1'
#
loop_
_entity.id
_entity.type
_entity.pdbx_description
1 polymer ?
#
loop_
_entity_poly.entity_id
_entity_poly.type
_entity_poly.pdbx_seq_one_letter_code
_entity_poly.pdbx_strand_id
1 'polypeptide(L)'
;MSSIVSFLSSFVSTVHNDAAEEKPEEPVEEQKEEQKEEEEEEEPEDVHPAIRESCKTTRCAKLAEHFEHCQEKVQSGKGFPHEDCVEELMMHCIDDCAAPTLFEKLV
;
A
#
# COMPACT_ATOMS: atom_id res chain seq x y z
N MET A 1 -17.10 31.30 -9.40
CA MET A 1 -15.70 30.88 -9.19
C MET A 1 -15.24 29.90 -10.29
N SER A 2 -15.68 30.08 -11.54
CA SER A 2 -15.42 29.12 -12.63
C SER A 2 -14.33 29.56 -13.62
N SER A 3 -13.87 30.82 -13.56
CA SER A 3 -12.94 31.35 -14.58
C SER A 3 -11.48 30.98 -14.32
N ILE A 4 -11.07 30.76 -13.06
CA ILE A 4 -9.68 30.44 -12.71
C ILE A 4 -9.35 28.98 -13.09
N VAL A 5 -10.33 28.07 -12.97
CA VAL A 5 -10.17 26.66 -13.34
C VAL A 5 -9.99 26.48 -14.85
N SER A 6 -10.70 27.25 -15.68
CA SER A 6 -10.55 27.21 -17.14
C SER A 6 -9.20 27.73 -17.63
N PHE A 7 -8.60 28.71 -16.94
CA PHE A 7 -7.28 29.23 -17.29
C PHE A 7 -6.15 28.22 -17.00
N LEU A 8 -6.26 27.46 -15.91
CA LEU A 8 -5.27 26.43 -15.56
C LEU A 8 -5.33 25.20 -16.48
N SER A 9 -6.51 24.88 -17.03
CA SER A 9 -6.68 23.78 -18.00
C SER A 9 -6.00 24.02 -19.35
N SER A 10 -5.68 25.28 -19.70
CA SER A 10 -4.96 25.59 -20.96
C SER A 10 -3.44 25.51 -20.81
N PHE A 11 -2.93 25.52 -19.58
CA PHE A 11 -1.48 25.50 -19.30
C PHE A 11 -0.94 24.09 -19.04
N VAL A 12 -1.79 23.12 -18.72
CA VAL A 12 -1.43 21.72 -18.56
C VAL A 12 -2.03 20.95 -19.72
N SER A 13 -1.24 20.70 -20.76
CA SER A 13 -1.63 19.75 -21.80
C SER A 13 -1.75 18.38 -21.15
N THR A 14 -2.97 17.97 -20.82
CA THR A 14 -3.24 16.62 -20.33
C THR A 14 -2.97 15.64 -21.48
N VAL A 15 -1.76 15.08 -21.51
CA VAL A 15 -1.43 13.93 -22.37
C VAL A 15 -2.28 12.76 -21.90
N HIS A 16 -3.31 12.42 -22.68
CA HIS A 16 -3.96 11.12 -22.59
C HIS A 16 -3.07 10.13 -23.31
N ASN A 17 -2.54 9.14 -22.59
CA ASN A 17 -1.86 7.99 -23.19
C ASN A 17 -2.93 7.06 -23.80
N ASP A 18 -3.49 7.47 -24.93
CA ASP A 18 -4.43 6.68 -25.74
C ASP A 18 -3.63 5.70 -26.59
N ALA A 19 -3.20 4.61 -25.95
CA ALA A 19 -2.55 3.50 -26.61
C ALA A 19 -3.63 2.59 -27.24
N ALA A 20 -3.71 2.65 -28.57
CA ALA A 20 -4.15 1.61 -29.50
C ALA A 20 -5.66 1.35 -29.68
N GLU A 21 -6.27 2.05 -30.64
CA GLU A 21 -7.14 1.40 -31.63
C GLU A 21 -6.28 0.91 -32.80
N GLU A 22 -6.18 -0.41 -32.99
CA GLU A 22 -6.42 -1.10 -34.26
C GLU A 22 -6.22 -2.61 -34.07
N LYS A 23 -7.28 -3.38 -34.33
CA LYS A 23 -7.32 -4.84 -34.30
C LYS A 23 -7.37 -5.35 -35.74
N PRO A 24 -6.36 -6.11 -36.21
CA PRO A 24 -6.56 -7.11 -37.26
C PRO A 24 -6.23 -8.51 -36.75
N GLU A 25 -7.08 -9.47 -37.12
CA GLU A 25 -7.00 -10.88 -36.75
C GLU A 25 -6.18 -11.70 -37.77
N GLU A 26 -5.54 -12.76 -37.24
CA GLU A 26 -4.98 -13.98 -37.86
C GLU A 26 -3.54 -13.96 -38.44
N PRO A 27 -2.80 -15.11 -38.44
CA PRO A 27 -3.09 -16.45 -37.91
C PRO A 27 -2.09 -16.94 -36.83
N VAL A 28 -2.55 -17.92 -36.05
CA VAL A 28 -1.75 -18.71 -35.10
C VAL A 28 -0.87 -19.68 -35.88
N GLU A 29 0.45 -19.47 -35.88
CA GLU A 29 1.43 -20.51 -36.24
C GLU A 29 2.18 -20.96 -34.99
N GLU A 30 2.11 -22.27 -34.75
CA GLU A 30 2.86 -23.00 -33.73
C GLU A 30 4.37 -22.75 -33.90
N GLN A 31 4.96 -21.97 -33.01
CA GLN A 31 6.39 -22.04 -32.73
C GLN A 31 6.57 -22.69 -31.37
N LYS A 32 6.87 -23.99 -31.44
CA LYS A 32 7.54 -24.77 -30.42
C LYS A 32 8.91 -24.16 -30.17
N GLU A 33 8.98 -23.12 -29.36
CA GLU A 33 10.20 -22.66 -28.73
C GLU A 33 10.25 -23.18 -27.30
N GLU A 34 11.46 -23.59 -26.96
CA GLU A 34 11.88 -24.25 -25.73
C GLU A 34 11.16 -23.68 -24.51
N GLN A 35 10.47 -24.57 -23.76
CA GLN A 35 10.31 -24.41 -22.32
C GLN A 35 11.72 -24.42 -21.71
N LYS A 36 12.40 -23.29 -21.84
CA LYS A 36 13.33 -22.85 -20.83
C LYS A 36 12.42 -22.54 -19.65
N GLU A 37 12.30 -23.52 -18.77
CA GLU A 37 11.85 -23.36 -17.41
C GLU A 37 12.67 -22.17 -16.87
N GLU A 38 12.10 -20.97 -16.98
CA GLU A 38 12.50 -19.84 -16.16
C GLU A 38 12.30 -20.38 -14.74
N GLU A 39 13.39 -20.79 -14.11
CA GLU A 39 13.50 -20.66 -12.66
C GLU A 39 13.08 -19.21 -12.39
N GLU A 40 11.80 -19.00 -12.04
CA GLU A 40 11.38 -17.79 -11.35
C GLU A 40 12.29 -17.71 -10.13
N GLU A 41 13.36 -16.91 -10.23
CA GLU A 41 14.11 -16.49 -9.06
C GLU A 41 13.07 -15.92 -8.11
N GLU A 42 12.79 -16.62 -7.00
CA GLU A 42 11.90 -16.12 -5.95
C GLU A 42 12.36 -14.71 -5.60
N GLU A 43 11.55 -13.70 -5.93
CA GLU A 43 11.82 -12.35 -5.49
C GLU A 43 11.98 -12.36 -3.96
N PRO A 44 13.00 -11.67 -3.42
CA PRO A 44 13.18 -11.62 -1.98
C PRO A 44 11.92 -11.04 -1.33
N GLU A 45 11.34 -11.75 -0.36
CA GLU A 45 10.16 -11.29 0.37
C GLU A 45 10.40 -9.95 1.08
N ASP A 46 9.40 -9.06 1.09
CA ASP A 46 9.44 -7.85 1.89
C ASP A 46 9.44 -8.19 3.38
N VAL A 47 10.53 -7.86 4.07
CA VAL A 47 10.72 -8.10 5.50
C VAL A 47 9.98 -7.07 6.37
N HIS A 48 9.50 -5.95 5.81
CA HIS A 48 8.88 -4.87 6.55
C HIS A 48 7.62 -5.31 7.33
N PRO A 49 6.65 -6.07 6.75
CA PRO A 49 5.47 -6.54 7.48
C PRO A 49 5.82 -7.40 8.69
N ALA A 50 6.80 -8.30 8.56
CA ALA A 50 7.23 -9.16 9.66
C ALA A 50 7.85 -8.36 10.82
N ILE A 51 8.67 -7.35 10.50
CA ILE A 51 9.26 -6.44 11.49
C ILE A 51 8.17 -5.61 12.19
N ARG A 52 7.20 -5.07 11.44
CA ARG A 52 6.09 -4.28 12.03
C ARG A 52 5.24 -5.12 12.97
N GLU A 53 4.94 -6.37 12.61
CA GLU A 53 4.13 -7.26 13.46
C GLU A 53 4.89 -7.68 14.73
N SER A 54 6.20 -7.95 14.62
CA SER A 54 7.05 -8.16 15.78
C SER A 54 7.03 -6.94 16.72
N CYS A 55 7.13 -5.73 16.18
CA CYS A 55 7.04 -4.49 16.96
C CYS A 55 5.66 -4.28 17.60
N LYS A 56 4.58 -4.60 16.88
CA LYS A 56 3.20 -4.56 17.39
C LYS A 56 3.04 -5.47 18.62
N THR A 57 3.50 -6.72 18.53
CA THR A 57 3.31 -7.75 19.55
C THR A 57 4.27 -7.65 20.74
N THR A 58 5.40 -6.97 20.57
CA THR A 58 6.42 -6.83 21.63
C THR A 58 6.36 -5.46 22.30
N ARG A 59 7.09 -4.47 21.76
CA ARG A 59 7.26 -3.14 22.36
C ARG A 59 5.94 -2.35 22.39
N CYS A 60 5.10 -2.49 21.38
CA CYS A 60 3.91 -1.66 21.18
C CYS A 60 2.60 -2.35 21.58
N ALA A 61 2.66 -3.51 22.26
CA ALA A 61 1.50 -4.35 22.56
C ALA A 61 0.38 -3.60 23.29
N LYS A 62 0.71 -2.81 24.33
CA LYS A 62 -0.28 -2.01 25.06
C LYS A 62 -0.97 -0.96 24.19
N LEU A 63 -0.23 -0.33 23.28
CA LEU A 63 -0.82 0.66 22.36
C LEU A 63 -1.74 -0.02 21.35
N ALA A 64 -1.37 -1.23 20.88
CA ALA A 64 -2.24 -2.05 20.05
C ALA A 64 -3.54 -2.43 20.78
N GLU A 65 -3.46 -2.81 22.07
CA GLU A 65 -4.65 -3.09 22.90
C GLU A 65 -5.55 -1.85 23.04
N HIS A 66 -4.99 -0.66 23.23
CA HIS A 66 -5.76 0.59 23.29
C HIS A 66 -6.43 0.91 21.96
N PHE A 67 -5.73 0.73 20.84
CA PHE A 67 -6.29 0.91 19.52
C PHE A 67 -7.45 -0.06 19.27
N GLU A 68 -7.25 -1.36 19.56
CA GLU A 68 -8.28 -2.38 19.40
C GLU A 68 -9.51 -2.08 20.28
N HIS A 69 -9.30 -1.65 21.52
CA HIS A 69 -10.40 -1.22 22.40
C HIS A 69 -11.16 0.01 21.86
N CYS A 70 -10.45 1.01 21.34
CA CYS A 70 -11.10 2.16 20.71
C CYS A 70 -11.94 1.72 19.50
N GLN A 71 -11.36 0.88 18.64
CA GLN A 71 -12.03 0.36 17.44
C GLN A 71 -13.31 -0.40 17.80
N GLU A 72 -13.27 -1.27 18.80
CA GLU A 72 -14.45 -1.99 19.30
C GLU A 72 -15.54 -1.02 19.81
N LYS A 73 -15.14 0.03 20.53
CA LYS A 73 -16.08 1.03 21.07
C LYS A 73 -16.74 1.85 19.95
N VAL A 74 -15.96 2.31 18.98
CA VAL A 74 -16.47 3.08 17.82
C VAL A 74 -17.35 2.20 16.93
N GLN A 75 -16.90 1.00 16.59
CA GLN A 75 -17.66 0.07 15.74
C GLN A 75 -18.95 -0.43 16.41
N SER A 76 -18.98 -0.54 17.74
CA SER A 76 -20.20 -0.91 18.48
C SER A 76 -21.18 0.25 18.67
N GLY A 77 -20.88 1.44 18.16
CA GLY A 77 -21.72 2.64 18.31
C GLY A 77 -21.76 3.19 19.74
N LYS A 78 -20.82 2.76 20.59
CA LYS A 78 -20.65 3.24 21.98
C LYS A 78 -19.66 4.39 22.08
N GLY A 79 -19.02 4.76 20.98
CA GLY A 79 -18.16 5.93 20.88
C GLY A 79 -18.96 7.23 20.93
N PHE A 80 -18.25 8.33 21.17
CA PHE A 80 -18.81 9.68 21.06
C PHE A 80 -19.16 10.01 19.60
N PRO A 81 -20.09 10.96 19.36
CA PRO A 81 -20.37 11.43 18.01
C PRO A 81 -19.09 11.92 17.33
N HIS A 82 -18.80 11.36 16.15
CA HIS A 82 -17.57 11.63 15.39
C HIS A 82 -16.26 11.23 16.07
N GLU A 83 -16.31 10.30 17.05
CA GLU A 83 -15.10 9.68 17.57
C GLU A 83 -14.41 8.84 16.50
N ASP A 84 -13.09 9.03 16.38
CA ASP A 84 -12.19 8.18 15.62
C ASP A 84 -11.06 7.68 16.53
N CYS A 85 -10.27 6.72 16.04
CA CYS A 85 -9.19 6.09 16.79
C CYS A 85 -7.80 6.47 16.25
N VAL A 86 -7.68 7.67 15.67
CA VAL A 86 -6.42 8.12 15.04
C VAL A 86 -5.36 8.42 16.11
N GLU A 87 -5.77 8.87 17.29
CA GLU A 87 -4.85 9.13 18.41
C GLU A 87 -4.25 7.83 18.96
N GLU A 88 -5.04 6.78 19.08
CA GLU A 88 -4.61 5.48 19.60
C GLU A 88 -3.81 4.66 18.57
N LEU A 89 -3.78 5.09 17.31
CA LEU A 89 -3.06 4.40 16.25
C LEU A 89 -1.55 4.35 16.58
N MET A 90 -1.05 3.16 16.90
CA MET A 90 0.29 2.92 17.46
C MET A 90 1.47 3.12 16.49
N MET A 91 1.27 3.77 15.35
CA MET A 91 2.24 3.87 14.25
C MET A 91 3.54 4.53 14.67
N HIS A 92 3.49 5.57 15.49
CA HIS A 92 4.69 6.21 16.02
C HIS A 92 5.59 5.21 16.79
N CYS A 93 5.01 4.37 17.64
CA CYS A 93 5.76 3.34 18.36
C CYS A 93 6.31 2.26 17.42
N ILE A 94 5.51 1.81 16.45
CA ILE A 94 5.91 0.78 15.49
C ILE A 94 7.09 1.28 14.66
N ASP A 95 7.04 2.50 14.15
CA ASP A 95 8.09 3.05 13.30
C ASP A 95 9.38 3.28 14.10
N ASP A 96 9.30 3.79 15.34
CA ASP A 96 10.44 3.90 16.26
C ASP A 96 11.07 2.54 16.63
N CYS A 97 10.28 1.45 16.57
CA CYS A 97 10.74 0.09 16.82
C CYS A 97 11.37 -0.55 15.58
N ALA A 98 10.79 -0.33 14.41
CA ALA A 98 11.21 -0.94 13.14
C ALA A 98 12.42 -0.22 12.51
N ALA A 99 12.56 1.10 12.72
CA ALA A 99 13.62 1.91 12.13
C ALA A 99 15.04 1.33 12.23
N PRO A 100 15.52 0.84 13.39
CA PRO A 100 16.88 0.31 13.48
C PRO A 100 17.09 -1.02 12.75
N THR A 101 16.06 -1.84 12.56
CA THR A 101 16.20 -3.18 11.98
C THR A 101 15.86 -3.25 10.51
N LEU A 102 14.94 -2.40 10.04
CA LEU A 102 14.45 -2.45 8.67
C LEU A 102 15.56 -2.20 7.65
N PHE A 103 16.30 -1.10 7.79
CA PHE A 103 17.34 -0.73 6.83
C PHE A 103 18.59 -1.61 6.89
N GLU A 104 18.79 -2.39 7.95
CA GLU A 104 19.85 -3.40 8.01
C GLU A 104 19.56 -4.62 7.11
N LYS A 105 18.29 -4.80 6.71
CA LYS A 105 17.82 -5.93 5.91
C LYS A 105 17.62 -5.60 4.44
N LEU A 106 17.60 -4.32 4.08
CA LEU A 106 17.49 -3.86 2.70
C LEU A 106 18.88 -3.90 2.06
N VAL A 107 19.00 -4.57 0.91
CA VAL A 107 20.24 -4.74 0.13
C VAL A 107 20.12 -4.00 -1.18
#